data_AF-A0AAD8FCZ1-F1
#
_entry.id   AF-A0AAD8FCZ1-F1
#
_cell.length_a   1.000
_cell.length_b   1.000
_cell.length_c   1.000
_cell.angle_alpha   90.00
_cell.angle_beta   90.00
_cell.angle_gamma   90.00
#
_symmetry.space_group_name_H-M   'P 1'
#
loop_
_entity.id
_entity.type
_entity.pdbx_description
1 polymer ?
#
loop_
_entity_poly.entity_id
_entity_poly.type
_entity_poly.pdbx_seq_one_letter_code
_entity_poly.pdbx_strand_id
1 'polypeptide(L)'
;VKLAPMLEMITSEQLMTHLGECILDNMPQNLSQTCQANYEQNMQDAMSVMHKLQTGLDVNVKFTGVADFEYTPELIIFDLLEISLYHGWLVDPQDSETVKIVNQDSYNQLVEKIIFLKHADNQEDVTQALIAEQFLDRTASQLTYHGLCELASVVKENEPCVFFRNNHFSTLYKHNNEMFLLVTDQGFLTESNVVWETLSTVDGDCHFTDATFRTFTKQAASIEAIPDPAVPVGSPEQIDHDYQVALYLQEEASADLNPAWGGGYTQDMSTLAQYDHDLALRLQEEEDKRERAEQQRIAQAAGGGGSQPVGFVRGPPSDSQQRRGGDREERRAEKEKNCHIL
;
A
#
# COMPACT_ATOMS: atom_id res chain seq x y z
N VAL A 1 4.44 28.53 -19.88
CA VAL A 1 4.65 27.67 -21.09
C VAL A 1 3.32 27.13 -21.60
N LYS A 2 3.18 26.84 -22.91
CA LYS A 2 2.06 26.09 -23.49
C LYS A 2 2.60 25.08 -24.51
N LEU A 3 2.32 23.79 -24.30
CA LEU A 3 2.71 22.73 -25.24
C LEU A 3 1.71 22.67 -26.42
N ALA A 4 2.15 22.07 -27.54
CA ALA A 4 1.26 21.84 -28.69
C ALA A 4 0.22 20.75 -28.36
N PRO A 5 -1.06 20.88 -28.78
CA PRO A 5 -2.14 19.99 -28.37
C PRO A 5 -2.10 18.57 -29.00
N MET A 6 -1.02 18.22 -29.70
CA MET A 6 -0.76 16.89 -30.27
C MET A 6 0.69 16.45 -29.99
N LEU A 7 1.29 16.95 -28.90
CA LEU A 7 2.63 16.58 -28.46
C LEU A 7 2.57 15.34 -27.57
N GLU A 8 2.83 14.17 -28.13
CA GLU A 8 2.85 12.87 -27.41
C GLU A 8 4.15 12.63 -26.63
N MET A 9 5.25 13.28 -27.03
CA MET A 9 6.60 13.09 -26.50
C MET A 9 7.31 14.44 -26.33
N ILE A 10 8.04 14.61 -25.23
CA ILE A 10 8.87 15.79 -24.94
C ILE A 10 10.26 15.34 -24.45
N THR A 11 11.31 16.04 -24.84
CA THR A 11 12.69 15.71 -24.41
C THR A 11 13.08 16.48 -23.14
N SER A 12 14.08 15.98 -22.41
CA SER A 12 14.61 16.72 -21.26
C SER A 12 15.22 18.06 -21.66
N GLU A 13 15.87 18.16 -22.83
CA GLU A 13 16.35 19.42 -23.42
C GLU A 13 15.23 20.45 -23.64
N GLN A 14 14.05 20.02 -24.11
CA GLN A 14 12.88 20.89 -24.25
C GLN A 14 12.32 21.34 -22.90
N LEU A 15 12.21 20.44 -21.92
CA LEU A 15 11.80 20.79 -20.55
C LEU A 15 12.77 21.79 -19.89
N MET A 16 14.08 21.58 -20.05
CA MET A 16 15.13 22.49 -19.55
C MET A 16 15.06 23.87 -20.21
N THR A 17 14.85 23.91 -21.54
CA THR A 17 14.68 25.17 -22.28
C THR A 17 13.50 25.95 -21.72
N HIS A 18 12.36 25.29 -21.53
CA HIS A 18 11.15 25.88 -20.96
C HIS A 18 11.29 26.28 -19.48
N LEU A 19 12.09 25.56 -18.68
CA LEU A 19 12.41 25.93 -17.30
C LEU A 19 13.32 27.18 -17.26
N GLY A 20 14.33 27.23 -18.13
CA GLY A 20 15.22 28.39 -18.29
C GLY A 20 14.47 29.63 -18.77
N GLU A 21 13.55 29.49 -19.74
CA GLU A 21 12.61 30.55 -20.16
C GLU A 21 11.79 31.05 -18.97
N CYS A 22 11.24 30.16 -18.13
CA CYS A 22 10.43 30.51 -16.97
C CYS A 22 11.23 31.30 -15.91
N ILE A 23 12.47 30.90 -15.61
CA ILE A 23 13.35 31.59 -14.66
C ILE A 23 13.75 33.00 -15.16
N LEU A 24 13.86 33.18 -16.48
CA LEU A 24 14.15 34.48 -17.10
C LEU A 24 12.93 35.39 -17.16
N ASP A 25 11.74 34.84 -17.48
CA ASP A 25 10.47 35.59 -17.49
C ASP A 25 10.07 36.09 -16.09
N ASN A 26 10.40 35.34 -15.03
CA ASN A 26 10.16 35.73 -13.64
C ASN A 26 11.07 36.87 -13.13
N MET A 27 12.05 37.35 -13.90
CA MET A 27 13.03 38.34 -13.44
C MET A 27 12.37 39.66 -12.96
N PRO A 28 12.48 40.02 -11.66
CA PRO A 28 11.76 41.19 -11.13
C PRO A 28 12.34 42.52 -11.64
N GLN A 29 11.60 43.20 -12.51
CA GLN A 29 12.08 44.38 -13.26
C GLN A 29 12.36 45.65 -12.43
N ASN A 30 12.17 45.63 -11.10
CA ASN A 30 12.28 46.80 -10.20
C ASN A 30 13.11 46.49 -8.92
N LEU A 31 14.21 45.75 -9.04
CA LEU A 31 15.12 45.48 -7.93
C LEU A 31 16.06 46.66 -7.64
N SER A 32 16.44 46.82 -6.36
CA SER A 32 17.55 47.72 -5.98
C SER A 32 18.89 47.15 -6.45
N GLN A 33 19.90 48.00 -6.62
CA GLN A 33 21.18 47.61 -7.24
C GLN A 33 21.92 46.46 -6.50
N THR A 34 21.76 46.35 -5.18
CA THR A 34 22.27 45.22 -4.38
C THR A 34 21.40 43.97 -4.47
N CYS A 35 20.07 44.11 -4.58
CA CYS A 35 19.16 42.98 -4.80
C CYS A 35 19.32 42.40 -6.21
N GLN A 36 19.60 43.25 -7.21
CA GLN A 36 19.86 42.84 -8.58
C GLN A 36 21.12 41.97 -8.68
N ALA A 37 22.22 42.37 -8.02
CA ALA A 37 23.45 41.57 -7.97
C ALA A 37 23.27 40.22 -7.24
N ASN A 38 22.42 40.18 -6.21
CA ASN A 38 22.04 38.92 -5.56
C ASN A 38 21.21 38.03 -6.50
N TYR A 39 20.20 38.57 -7.18
CA TYR A 39 19.40 37.81 -8.15
C TYR A 39 20.25 37.30 -9.33
N GLU A 40 21.19 38.10 -9.83
CA GLU A 40 22.11 37.72 -10.91
C GLU A 40 23.04 36.56 -10.49
N GLN A 41 23.58 36.61 -9.27
CA GLN A 41 24.35 35.50 -8.68
C GLN A 41 23.47 34.24 -8.53
N ASN A 42 22.28 34.37 -7.93
CA ASN A 42 21.37 33.25 -7.72
C ASN A 42 20.97 32.58 -9.05
N MET A 43 20.72 33.39 -10.09
CA MET A 43 20.43 32.92 -11.45
C MET A 43 21.63 32.22 -12.09
N GLN A 44 22.85 32.72 -11.89
CA GLN A 44 24.07 32.05 -12.38
C GLN A 44 24.26 30.69 -11.69
N ASP A 45 24.04 30.63 -10.37
CA ASP A 45 24.14 29.38 -9.60
C ASP A 45 23.06 28.39 -10.04
N ALA A 46 21.80 28.83 -10.19
CA ALA A 46 20.69 28.04 -10.74
C ALA A 46 21.01 27.44 -12.12
N MET A 47 21.54 28.25 -13.04
CA MET A 47 21.95 27.80 -14.37
C MET A 47 23.09 26.78 -14.31
N SER A 48 23.95 26.83 -13.28
CA SER A 48 24.99 25.83 -13.07
C SER A 48 24.44 24.48 -12.58
N VAL A 49 23.48 24.49 -11.63
CA VAL A 49 22.90 23.26 -11.07
C VAL A 49 21.75 22.68 -11.88
N MET A 50 21.14 23.41 -12.82
CA MET A 50 19.93 23.00 -13.56
C MET A 50 20.02 21.58 -14.15
N HIS A 51 21.20 21.17 -14.63
CA HIS A 51 21.43 19.83 -15.17
C HIS A 51 21.19 18.69 -14.17
N LYS A 52 21.39 18.93 -12.87
CA LYS A 52 21.13 17.96 -11.80
C LYS A 52 19.66 17.56 -11.69
N LEU A 53 18.73 18.43 -12.07
CA LEU A 53 17.29 18.11 -12.09
C LEU A 53 16.96 16.86 -12.94
N GLN A 54 17.82 16.49 -13.90
CA GLN A 54 17.65 15.27 -14.70
C GLN A 54 18.28 14.03 -14.08
N THR A 55 19.30 14.18 -13.23
CA THR A 55 20.15 13.07 -12.72
C THR A 55 19.90 12.72 -11.26
N GLY A 56 19.24 13.62 -10.51
CA GLY A 56 19.06 13.54 -9.07
C GLY A 56 19.47 14.84 -8.40
N LEU A 57 18.63 15.32 -7.48
CA LEU A 57 18.84 16.58 -6.76
C LEU A 57 19.24 16.30 -5.31
N ASP A 58 20.39 16.81 -4.90
CA ASP A 58 20.93 16.62 -3.55
C ASP A 58 20.19 17.52 -2.55
N VAL A 59 19.43 16.91 -1.63
CA VAL A 59 18.70 17.61 -0.55
C VAL A 59 18.99 16.98 0.80
N ASN A 60 19.12 17.82 1.82
CA ASN A 60 19.36 17.41 3.21
C ASN A 60 18.29 18.04 4.12
N VAL A 61 17.39 17.21 4.63
CA VAL A 61 16.26 17.64 5.49
C VAL A 61 16.71 17.85 6.94
N LYS A 62 15.97 18.66 7.69
CA LYS A 62 16.01 18.74 9.15
C LYS A 62 14.66 18.31 9.69
N PHE A 63 14.63 17.64 10.83
CA PHE A 63 13.41 16.98 11.34
C PHE A 63 12.47 17.94 12.11
N THR A 64 12.61 19.24 11.91
CA THR A 64 12.16 20.32 12.81
C THR A 64 10.90 21.04 12.35
N GLY A 65 10.60 21.01 11.06
CA GLY A 65 9.45 21.66 10.43
C GLY A 65 9.36 21.27 8.96
N VAL A 66 8.17 21.30 8.35
CA VAL A 66 7.92 20.71 7.01
C VAL A 66 8.64 21.39 5.83
N ALA A 67 9.30 22.52 6.04
CA ALA A 67 10.06 23.25 5.03
C ALA A 67 11.55 23.42 5.41
N ASP A 68 12.02 22.73 6.46
CA ASP A 68 13.35 22.96 7.03
C ASP A 68 14.43 22.13 6.34
N PHE A 69 14.93 22.62 5.20
CA PHE A 69 16.10 22.06 4.52
C PHE A 69 17.41 22.72 4.98
N GLU A 70 18.54 22.06 4.73
CA GLU A 70 19.83 22.75 4.62
C GLU A 70 19.91 23.46 3.24
N TYR A 71 20.45 24.69 3.22
CA TYR A 71 20.59 25.45 1.99
C TYR A 71 21.67 24.83 1.09
N THR A 72 21.26 24.21 0.00
CA THR A 72 22.14 23.76 -1.09
C THR A 72 21.88 24.60 -2.35
N PRO A 73 22.89 24.84 -3.22
CA PRO A 73 22.70 25.59 -4.48
C PRO A 73 21.60 25.01 -5.37
N GLU A 74 21.30 23.72 -5.24
CA GLU A 74 20.21 22.99 -5.88
C GLU A 74 18.81 23.56 -5.55
N LEU A 75 18.59 24.03 -4.32
CA LEU A 75 17.28 24.52 -3.87
C LEU A 75 16.90 25.88 -4.45
N ILE A 76 17.89 26.65 -4.90
CA ILE A 76 17.73 28.01 -5.41
C ILE A 76 16.79 28.10 -6.63
N ILE A 77 16.60 26.98 -7.34
CA ILE A 77 15.68 26.87 -8.47
C ILE A 77 14.22 26.99 -8.01
N PHE A 78 13.88 26.44 -6.84
CA PHE A 78 12.54 26.55 -6.27
C PHE A 78 12.25 28.00 -5.81
N ASP A 79 13.23 28.63 -5.15
CA ASP A 79 13.16 30.05 -4.75
C ASP A 79 12.94 30.99 -5.95
N LEU A 80 13.70 30.81 -7.04
CA LEU A 80 13.58 31.62 -8.27
C LEU A 80 12.29 31.38 -9.07
N LEU A 81 11.62 30.24 -8.85
CA LEU A 81 10.32 29.92 -9.44
C LEU A 81 9.13 30.29 -8.52
N GLU A 82 9.41 30.80 -7.32
CA GLU A 82 8.43 31.02 -6.22
C GLU A 82 7.66 29.74 -5.82
N ILE A 83 8.24 28.55 -6.05
CA ILE A 83 7.65 27.24 -5.75
C ILE A 83 8.05 26.82 -4.33
N SER A 84 7.07 26.52 -3.47
CA SER A 84 7.35 25.98 -2.14
C SER A 84 7.81 24.51 -2.22
N LEU A 85 8.89 24.16 -1.52
CA LEU A 85 9.35 22.79 -1.33
C LEU A 85 9.04 22.33 0.10
N TYR A 86 8.51 21.11 0.26
CA TYR A 86 8.15 20.53 1.54
C TYR A 86 8.60 19.08 1.71
N HIS A 87 8.69 18.60 2.96
CA HIS A 87 8.87 17.19 3.33
C HIS A 87 8.01 16.86 4.57
N GLY A 88 7.77 15.57 4.81
CA GLY A 88 6.96 15.08 5.95
C GLY A 88 7.77 14.34 7.03
N TRP A 89 9.09 14.37 6.94
CA TRP A 89 10.01 13.68 7.84
C TRP A 89 10.37 14.55 9.04
N LEU A 90 9.51 14.55 10.07
CA LEU A 90 9.67 15.32 11.29
C LEU A 90 9.80 14.40 12.50
N VAL A 91 10.40 14.90 13.58
CA VAL A 91 10.31 14.24 14.90
C VAL A 91 8.96 14.56 15.55
N ASP A 92 8.34 13.60 16.24
CA ASP A 92 7.12 13.83 17.00
C ASP A 92 7.43 14.56 18.33
N PRO A 93 6.85 15.74 18.62
CA PRO A 93 7.04 16.45 19.89
C PRO A 93 6.63 15.65 21.15
N GLN A 94 5.84 14.58 21.02
CA GLN A 94 5.55 13.67 22.13
C GLN A 94 6.80 12.85 22.54
N ASP A 95 7.67 12.49 21.60
CA ASP A 95 8.94 11.83 21.89
C ASP A 95 10.01 12.83 22.31
N SER A 96 9.86 13.32 23.55
CA SER A 96 10.80 14.29 24.11
C SER A 96 12.24 13.75 24.24
N GLU A 97 12.50 12.46 24.05
CA GLU A 97 13.86 11.91 24.08
C GLU A 97 14.50 12.04 22.70
N THR A 98 13.85 11.53 21.65
CA THR A 98 14.31 11.72 20.26
C THR A 98 14.40 13.20 19.88
N VAL A 99 13.46 14.06 20.32
CA VAL A 99 13.53 15.52 20.10
C VAL A 99 14.82 16.13 20.67
N LYS A 100 15.29 15.70 21.84
CA LYS A 100 16.54 16.21 22.44
C LYS A 100 17.78 15.73 21.69
N ILE A 101 17.74 14.51 21.16
CA ILE A 101 18.88 13.88 20.46
C ILE A 101 18.99 14.43 19.04
N VAL A 102 17.88 14.63 18.34
CA VAL A 102 17.82 15.16 16.97
C VAL A 102 17.94 16.69 16.94
N ASN A 103 17.34 17.40 17.92
CA ASN A 103 17.53 18.83 18.17
C ASN A 103 17.22 19.76 16.97
N GLN A 104 18.25 20.12 16.20
CA GLN A 104 18.22 21.01 15.02
C GLN A 104 19.13 20.44 13.91
N ASP A 105 19.54 19.18 14.06
CA ASP A 105 20.54 18.54 13.23
C ASP A 105 19.86 18.04 11.95
N SER A 106 20.48 18.27 10.81
CA SER A 106 20.04 17.72 9.53
C SER A 106 20.29 16.21 9.43
N TYR A 107 19.70 15.52 8.45
CA TYR A 107 19.90 14.08 8.24
C TYR A 107 21.39 13.70 8.20
N ASN A 108 22.21 14.41 7.42
CA ASN A 108 23.65 14.14 7.34
C ASN A 108 24.34 14.30 8.71
N GLN A 109 24.03 15.39 9.44
CA GLN A 109 24.60 15.67 10.76
C GLN A 109 24.16 14.63 11.80
N LEU A 110 22.91 14.17 11.74
CA LEU A 110 22.38 13.13 12.62
C LEU A 110 23.06 11.77 12.37
N VAL A 111 23.33 11.40 11.11
CA VAL A 111 24.06 10.17 10.76
C VAL A 111 25.51 10.23 11.25
N GLU A 112 26.23 11.35 11.03
CA GLU A 112 27.57 11.53 11.59
C GLU A 112 27.60 11.47 13.12
N LYS A 113 26.59 12.07 13.77
CA LYS A 113 26.41 12.07 15.23
C LYS A 113 26.12 10.68 15.78
N ILE A 114 25.29 9.87 15.12
CA ILE A 114 25.08 8.46 15.47
C ILE A 114 26.41 7.69 15.42
N ILE A 115 27.19 7.87 14.35
CA ILE A 115 28.51 7.22 14.21
C ILE A 115 29.45 7.64 15.35
N PHE A 116 29.51 8.93 15.69
CA PHE A 116 30.36 9.43 16.78
C PHE A 116 29.93 8.86 18.14
N LEU A 117 28.66 9.00 18.52
CA LEU A 117 28.12 8.56 19.81
C LEU A 117 28.22 7.03 20.00
N LYS A 118 28.09 6.26 18.91
CA LYS A 118 28.21 4.79 18.90
C LYS A 118 29.65 4.29 19.12
N HIS A 119 30.65 5.18 19.05
CA HIS A 119 32.06 4.90 19.37
C HIS A 119 32.54 5.57 20.67
N ALA A 120 31.64 6.20 21.44
CA ALA A 120 31.98 6.80 22.73
C ALA A 120 32.02 5.75 23.86
N ASP A 121 32.90 5.93 24.85
CA ASP A 121 32.98 5.07 26.04
C ASP A 121 31.80 5.26 27.03
N ASN A 122 30.96 6.28 26.82
CA ASN A 122 29.84 6.60 27.70
C ASN A 122 28.58 5.80 27.33
N GLN A 123 28.00 5.10 28.32
CA GLN A 123 26.75 4.36 28.12
C GLN A 123 25.55 5.26 27.75
N GLU A 124 25.53 6.51 28.21
CA GLU A 124 24.49 7.49 27.86
C GLU A 124 24.57 7.88 26.36
N ASP A 125 25.76 8.16 25.84
CA ASP A 125 25.98 8.49 24.43
C ASP A 125 25.59 7.33 23.51
N VAL A 126 26.00 6.10 23.83
CA VAL A 126 25.61 4.89 23.10
C VAL A 126 24.08 4.66 23.13
N THR A 127 23.42 5.05 24.22
CA THR A 127 21.95 4.97 24.33
C THR A 127 21.29 6.01 23.41
N GLN A 128 21.80 7.24 23.36
CA GLN A 128 21.31 8.27 22.43
C GLN A 128 21.51 7.86 20.96
N ALA A 129 22.66 7.26 20.62
CA ALA A 129 22.93 6.74 19.29
C ALA A 129 21.89 5.70 18.86
N LEU A 130 21.56 4.76 19.75
CA LEU A 130 20.56 3.71 19.50
C LEU A 130 19.14 4.26 19.33
N ILE A 131 18.78 5.33 20.03
CA ILE A 131 17.46 5.98 19.90
C ILE A 131 17.35 6.70 18.55
N ALA A 132 18.39 7.44 18.14
CA ALA A 132 18.42 8.10 16.84
C ALA A 132 18.48 7.10 15.67
N GLU A 133 19.21 5.99 15.82
CA GLU A 133 19.23 4.87 14.87
C GLU A 133 17.82 4.25 14.73
N GLN A 134 17.14 3.97 15.86
CA GLN A 134 15.75 3.50 15.86
C GLN A 134 14.74 4.51 15.31
N PHE A 135 14.96 5.82 15.46
CA PHE A 135 14.12 6.85 14.84
C PHE A 135 14.22 6.77 13.32
N LEU A 136 15.44 6.72 12.76
CA LEU A 136 15.66 6.59 11.31
C LEU A 136 15.08 5.28 10.78
N ASP A 137 15.31 4.15 11.44
CA ASP A 137 14.75 2.84 11.05
C ASP A 137 13.21 2.86 11.01
N ARG A 138 12.56 3.40 12.05
CA ARG A 138 11.08 3.48 12.14
C ARG A 138 10.47 4.48 11.16
N THR A 139 11.24 5.46 10.70
CA THR A 139 10.76 6.54 9.82
C THR A 139 11.38 6.48 8.41
N ALA A 140 11.94 5.33 8.03
CA ALA A 140 12.61 5.09 6.75
C ALA A 140 11.74 5.36 5.49
N SER A 141 10.41 5.43 5.64
CA SER A 141 9.47 5.87 4.59
C SER A 141 9.49 7.38 4.31
N GLN A 142 10.33 8.13 5.04
CA GLN A 142 10.53 9.59 5.00
C GLN A 142 9.25 10.41 5.18
N LEU A 143 8.25 9.85 5.86
CA LEU A 143 7.00 10.50 6.20
C LEU A 143 6.54 10.04 7.58
N THR A 144 6.13 10.99 8.42
CA THR A 144 5.67 10.76 9.79
C THR A 144 4.25 11.26 9.98
N TYR A 145 3.51 10.71 10.95
CA TYR A 145 2.15 11.18 11.22
C TYR A 145 2.14 12.66 11.67
N HIS A 146 3.10 13.06 12.52
CA HIS A 146 3.28 14.47 12.91
C HIS A 146 3.53 15.36 11.68
N GLY A 147 4.50 15.01 10.83
CA GLY A 147 4.78 15.75 9.60
C GLY A 147 3.60 15.80 8.63
N LEU A 148 2.79 14.74 8.53
CA LEU A 148 1.57 14.73 7.71
C LEU A 148 0.50 15.71 8.25
N CYS A 149 0.32 15.76 9.58
CA CYS A 149 -0.57 16.75 10.20
C CYS A 149 -0.04 18.19 10.06
N GLU A 150 1.27 18.40 10.16
CA GLU A 150 1.88 19.72 9.97
C GLU A 150 1.76 20.17 8.50
N LEU A 151 2.04 19.29 7.52
CA LEU A 151 1.82 19.54 6.09
C LEU A 151 0.38 19.97 5.82
N ALA A 152 -0.61 19.27 6.38
CA ALA A 152 -2.01 19.62 6.24
C ALA A 152 -2.35 21.02 6.78
N SER A 153 -1.55 21.55 7.73
CA SER A 153 -1.71 22.90 8.29
C SER A 153 -0.93 23.99 7.55
N VAL A 154 0.26 23.67 7.02
CA VAL A 154 1.20 24.63 6.41
C VAL A 154 0.99 24.76 4.90
N VAL A 155 0.66 23.67 4.20
CA VAL A 155 0.42 23.69 2.76
C VAL A 155 -0.82 24.52 2.45
N LYS A 156 -0.68 25.48 1.55
CA LYS A 156 -1.72 26.43 1.15
C LYS A 156 -2.79 25.76 0.29
N GLU A 157 -4.01 26.26 0.37
CA GLU A 157 -5.14 25.74 -0.39
C GLU A 157 -5.09 26.17 -1.87
N ASN A 158 -5.26 25.22 -2.79
CA ASN A 158 -5.25 25.39 -4.25
C ASN A 158 -3.93 25.87 -4.88
N GLU A 159 -2.81 25.85 -4.15
CA GLU A 159 -1.46 26.17 -4.66
C GLU A 159 -0.65 24.87 -4.89
N PRO A 160 0.01 24.69 -6.06
CA PRO A 160 0.90 23.55 -6.28
C PRO A 160 2.27 23.79 -5.62
N CYS A 161 2.81 22.75 -4.99
CA CYS A 161 4.13 22.75 -4.35
C CYS A 161 4.88 21.44 -4.68
N VAL A 162 6.17 21.39 -4.36
CA VAL A 162 6.98 20.17 -4.51
C VAL A 162 7.09 19.47 -3.16
N PHE A 163 6.91 18.15 -3.15
CA PHE A 163 6.98 17.32 -1.96
C PHE A 163 8.08 16.26 -2.11
N PHE A 164 9.04 16.28 -1.20
CA PHE A 164 10.12 15.31 -1.12
C PHE A 164 9.78 14.18 -0.15
N ARG A 165 9.82 12.93 -0.65
CA ARG A 165 9.62 11.70 0.12
C ARG A 165 10.29 10.51 -0.55
N ASN A 166 10.94 9.66 0.25
CA ASN A 166 11.59 8.41 -0.19
C ASN A 166 12.52 8.61 -1.40
N ASN A 167 13.35 9.66 -1.33
CA ASN A 167 14.26 10.09 -2.40
C ASN A 167 13.58 10.46 -3.74
N HIS A 168 12.25 10.71 -3.73
CA HIS A 168 11.45 11.14 -4.87
C HIS A 168 10.89 12.55 -4.67
N PHE A 169 10.71 13.29 -5.76
CA PHE A 169 10.06 14.60 -5.77
C PHE A 169 8.71 14.49 -6.50
N SER A 170 7.62 14.69 -5.77
CA SER A 170 6.25 14.63 -6.31
C SER A 170 5.64 16.03 -6.35
N THR A 171 4.76 16.32 -7.32
CA THR A 171 3.96 17.55 -7.27
C THR A 171 2.81 17.34 -6.30
N LEU A 172 2.78 18.13 -5.22
CA LEU A 172 1.75 18.12 -4.19
C LEU A 172 0.76 19.27 -4.46
N TYR A 173 -0.52 18.97 -4.30
CA TYR A 173 -1.62 19.93 -4.39
C TYR A 173 -2.58 19.72 -3.22
N LYS A 174 -3.23 20.79 -2.75
CA LYS A 174 -4.19 20.74 -1.65
C LYS A 174 -5.54 21.29 -2.08
N HIS A 175 -6.59 20.50 -1.90
CA HIS A 175 -7.95 20.87 -2.31
C HIS A 175 -9.01 20.32 -1.33
N ASN A 176 -9.96 21.16 -0.94
CA ASN A 176 -10.94 20.92 0.12
C ASN A 176 -10.31 20.45 1.46
N ASN A 177 -9.10 20.93 1.77
CA ASN A 177 -8.26 20.50 2.90
C ASN A 177 -7.81 19.02 2.84
N GLU A 178 -7.91 18.36 1.69
CA GLU A 178 -7.25 17.08 1.40
C GLU A 178 -5.99 17.30 0.56
N MET A 179 -5.03 16.38 0.62
CA MET A 179 -3.72 16.48 -0.04
C MET A 179 -3.58 15.42 -1.13
N PHE A 180 -3.01 15.82 -2.25
CA PHE A 180 -2.99 15.07 -3.51
C PHE A 180 -1.61 15.13 -4.17
N LEU A 181 -1.05 13.97 -4.53
CA LEU A 181 0.18 13.85 -5.31
C LEU A 181 -0.17 13.61 -6.78
N LEU A 182 0.49 14.31 -7.70
CA LEU A 182 0.29 14.11 -9.14
C LEU A 182 0.85 12.74 -9.55
N VAL A 183 0.04 11.92 -10.22
CA VAL A 183 0.48 10.62 -10.74
C VAL A 183 1.28 10.84 -12.02
N THR A 184 2.58 10.50 -11.97
CA THR A 184 3.52 10.69 -13.10
C THR A 184 4.10 9.38 -13.65
N ASP A 185 3.70 8.22 -13.12
CA ASP A 185 4.18 6.93 -13.59
C ASP A 185 3.57 6.54 -14.96
N GLN A 186 4.42 5.98 -15.84
CA GLN A 186 4.04 5.66 -17.22
C GLN A 186 2.98 4.55 -17.32
N GLY A 187 2.82 3.70 -16.30
CA GLY A 187 1.78 2.68 -16.24
C GLY A 187 0.35 3.22 -16.26
N PHE A 188 0.15 4.49 -15.87
CA PHE A 188 -1.15 5.15 -15.89
C PHE A 188 -1.41 5.99 -17.15
N LEU A 189 -0.50 6.01 -18.13
CA LEU A 189 -0.59 6.84 -19.34
C LEU A 189 -1.89 6.65 -20.15
N THR A 190 -2.50 5.45 -20.10
CA THR A 190 -3.79 5.15 -20.74
C THR A 190 -5.01 5.43 -19.87
N GLU A 191 -4.84 5.54 -18.55
CA GLU A 191 -5.92 5.62 -17.56
C GLU A 191 -6.28 7.08 -17.26
N SER A 192 -6.93 7.74 -18.22
CA SER A 192 -7.34 9.18 -18.13
C SER A 192 -8.19 9.58 -16.91
N ASN A 193 -8.65 8.63 -16.10
CA ASN A 193 -9.37 8.87 -14.84
C ASN A 193 -8.44 8.88 -13.59
N VAL A 194 -7.16 8.55 -13.76
CA VAL A 194 -6.14 8.55 -12.70
C VAL A 194 -5.20 9.73 -12.93
N VAL A 195 -5.36 10.78 -12.14
CA VAL A 195 -4.56 12.01 -12.24
C VAL A 195 -3.86 12.33 -10.92
N TRP A 196 -4.54 12.12 -9.79
CA TRP A 196 -4.00 12.37 -8.47
C TRP A 196 -4.10 11.15 -7.55
N GLU A 197 -3.16 11.00 -6.63
CA GLU A 197 -3.13 10.03 -5.54
C GLU A 197 -3.35 10.75 -4.20
N THR A 198 -4.25 10.25 -3.35
CA THR A 198 -4.57 10.89 -2.06
C THR A 198 -3.51 10.62 -0.99
N LEU A 199 -2.86 11.67 -0.49
CA LEU A 199 -1.88 11.63 0.61
C LEU A 199 -2.59 11.76 1.96
N SER A 200 -3.23 10.68 2.42
CA SER A 200 -3.98 10.62 3.69
C SER A 200 -3.35 9.77 4.79
N THR A 201 -2.42 8.87 4.46
CA THR A 201 -1.78 7.92 5.39
C THR A 201 -0.27 7.89 5.20
N VAL A 202 0.46 7.40 6.22
CA VAL A 202 1.91 7.19 6.09
C VAL A 202 2.24 5.86 5.40
N ASP A 203 1.39 4.85 5.58
CA ASP A 203 1.63 3.46 5.17
C ASP A 203 1.35 3.16 3.69
N GLY A 204 0.72 4.10 2.96
CA GLY A 204 0.42 3.95 1.53
C GLY A 204 -0.99 3.47 1.19
N ASP A 205 -1.89 3.41 2.17
CA ASP A 205 -3.34 3.32 1.94
C ASP A 205 -3.82 4.63 1.28
N CYS A 206 -3.71 4.66 -0.05
CA CYS A 206 -4.03 5.78 -0.92
C CYS A 206 -5.19 5.42 -1.86
N HIS A 207 -5.81 6.46 -2.44
CA HIS A 207 -6.85 6.30 -3.46
C HIS A 207 -6.54 7.21 -4.64
N PHE A 208 -6.79 6.74 -5.85
CA PHE A 208 -6.66 7.58 -7.05
C PHE A 208 -7.90 8.44 -7.27
N THR A 209 -7.73 9.61 -7.86
CA THR A 209 -8.81 10.52 -8.23
C THR A 209 -8.61 11.15 -9.63
N ASP A 210 -9.72 11.56 -10.24
CA ASP A 210 -9.73 12.24 -11.53
C ASP A 210 -9.24 13.70 -11.45
N ALA A 211 -9.15 14.39 -12.59
CA ALA A 211 -8.77 15.82 -12.66
C ALA A 211 -9.74 16.78 -11.92
N THR A 212 -10.84 16.28 -11.37
CA THR A 212 -11.81 17.01 -10.54
C THR A 212 -11.88 16.50 -9.09
N PHE A 213 -10.84 15.77 -8.65
CA PHE A 213 -10.67 15.21 -7.30
C PHE A 213 -11.77 14.20 -6.90
N ARG A 214 -12.36 13.50 -7.88
CA ARG A 214 -13.34 12.43 -7.62
C ARG A 214 -12.67 11.09 -7.56
N THR A 215 -12.94 10.31 -6.51
CA THR A 215 -12.38 8.96 -6.30
C THR A 215 -12.61 8.06 -7.51
N PHE A 216 -11.52 7.60 -8.13
CA PHE A 216 -11.55 6.60 -9.18
C PHE A 216 -11.87 5.24 -8.57
N THR A 217 -13.17 4.95 -8.47
CA THR A 217 -13.63 3.57 -8.38
C THR A 217 -13.55 2.99 -9.78
N LYS A 218 -12.52 2.17 -10.06
CA LYS A 218 -12.54 1.27 -11.22
C LYS A 218 -13.88 0.53 -11.18
N GLN A 219 -14.72 0.73 -12.19
CA GLN A 219 -15.99 0.02 -12.27
C GLN A 219 -15.68 -1.47 -12.16
N ALA A 220 -16.22 -2.13 -11.12
CA ALA A 220 -16.11 -3.57 -10.97
C ALA A 220 -16.62 -4.17 -12.28
N ALA A 221 -15.71 -4.82 -13.03
CA ALA A 221 -15.96 -5.24 -14.41
C ALA A 221 -17.30 -5.95 -14.45
N SER A 222 -18.25 -5.37 -15.19
CA SER A 222 -19.65 -5.41 -14.80
C SER A 222 -20.09 -6.84 -14.53
N ILE A 223 -20.39 -7.12 -13.26
CA ILE A 223 -21.17 -8.29 -12.89
C ILE A 223 -22.59 -7.98 -13.39
N GLU A 224 -22.76 -8.11 -14.70
CA GLU A 224 -23.99 -8.65 -15.26
C GLU A 224 -24.28 -9.86 -14.39
N ALA A 225 -25.32 -9.76 -13.56
CA ALA A 225 -25.68 -10.83 -12.66
C ALA A 225 -25.89 -12.06 -13.53
N ILE A 226 -25.01 -13.06 -13.38
CA ILE A 226 -25.01 -14.28 -14.20
C ILE A 226 -26.46 -14.77 -14.20
N PRO A 227 -27.16 -14.72 -15.35
CA PRO A 227 -28.61 -14.76 -15.35
C PRO A 227 -29.06 -16.05 -14.68
N ASP A 228 -29.91 -15.92 -13.63
CA ASP A 228 -30.24 -16.99 -12.66
C ASP A 228 -30.17 -18.36 -13.34
N PRO A 229 -29.20 -19.22 -12.96
CA PRO A 229 -28.77 -20.32 -13.82
C PRO A 229 -29.98 -21.17 -14.18
N ALA A 230 -30.27 -21.22 -15.48
CA ALA A 230 -31.49 -21.84 -16.01
C ALA A 230 -31.58 -23.35 -15.70
N VAL A 231 -30.47 -23.93 -15.24
CA VAL A 231 -30.36 -25.28 -14.70
C VAL A 231 -30.02 -25.19 -13.20
N PRO A 232 -30.73 -25.90 -12.30
CA PRO A 232 -30.45 -25.87 -10.87
C PRO A 232 -29.01 -26.33 -10.52
N VAL A 233 -28.45 -25.80 -9.44
CA VAL A 233 -27.10 -26.17 -8.98
C VAL A 233 -27.03 -27.67 -8.66
N GLY A 234 -26.10 -28.39 -9.30
CA GLY A 234 -25.95 -29.85 -9.19
C GLY A 234 -26.84 -30.66 -10.15
N SER A 235 -27.37 -30.04 -11.20
CA SER A 235 -28.11 -30.69 -12.28
C SER A 235 -27.19 -31.41 -13.29
N PRO A 236 -27.67 -32.46 -14.00
CA PRO A 236 -26.87 -33.15 -15.01
C PRO A 236 -26.36 -32.23 -16.13
N GLU A 237 -27.17 -31.26 -16.58
CA GLU A 237 -26.79 -30.36 -17.66
C GLU A 237 -25.79 -29.28 -17.21
N GLN A 238 -25.76 -28.93 -15.92
CA GLN A 238 -24.68 -28.11 -15.36
C GLN A 238 -23.37 -28.91 -15.31
N ILE A 239 -23.41 -30.17 -14.85
CA ILE A 239 -22.22 -31.03 -14.75
C ILE A 239 -21.56 -31.24 -16.13
N ASP A 240 -22.37 -31.45 -17.18
CA ASP A 240 -21.85 -31.57 -18.56
C ASP A 240 -21.26 -30.26 -19.09
N HIS A 241 -21.89 -29.11 -18.78
CA HIS A 241 -21.35 -27.79 -19.12
C HIS A 241 -20.00 -27.51 -18.42
N ASP A 242 -19.92 -27.74 -17.11
CA ASP A 242 -18.72 -27.49 -16.32
C ASP A 242 -17.58 -28.44 -16.72
N TYR A 243 -17.91 -29.68 -17.13
CA TYR A 243 -16.97 -30.62 -17.73
C TYR A 243 -16.44 -30.14 -19.10
N GLN A 244 -17.29 -29.58 -19.97
CA GLN A 244 -16.86 -28.99 -21.24
C GLN A 244 -15.95 -27.76 -21.03
N VAL A 245 -16.23 -26.91 -20.04
CA VAL A 245 -15.37 -25.77 -19.68
C VAL A 245 -14.03 -26.23 -19.11
N ALA A 246 -14.01 -27.27 -18.26
CA ALA A 246 -12.77 -27.85 -17.73
C ALA A 246 -11.88 -28.45 -18.84
N LEU A 247 -12.47 -29.14 -19.82
CA LEU A 247 -11.74 -29.64 -20.99
C LEU A 247 -11.15 -28.50 -21.82
N TYR A 248 -11.89 -27.40 -22.05
CA TYR A 248 -11.39 -26.26 -22.82
C TYR A 248 -10.19 -25.58 -22.14
N LEU A 249 -10.27 -25.35 -20.83
CA LEU A 249 -9.17 -24.80 -20.03
C LEU A 249 -7.94 -25.73 -20.02
N GLN A 250 -8.16 -27.04 -20.02
CA GLN A 250 -7.06 -28.01 -20.13
C GLN A 250 -6.42 -28.00 -21.53
N GLU A 251 -7.20 -27.78 -22.59
CA GLU A 251 -6.69 -27.66 -23.96
C GLU A 251 -5.89 -26.36 -24.14
N GLU A 252 -6.38 -25.20 -23.65
CA GLU A 252 -5.62 -23.93 -23.62
C GLU A 252 -4.30 -24.07 -22.84
N ALA A 253 -4.34 -24.64 -21.62
CA ALA A 253 -3.15 -24.85 -20.79
C ALA A 253 -2.14 -25.82 -21.42
N SER A 254 -2.58 -26.70 -22.34
CA SER A 254 -1.70 -27.56 -23.14
C SER A 254 -1.11 -26.85 -24.37
N ALA A 255 -1.82 -25.87 -24.93
CA ALA A 255 -1.42 -25.12 -26.11
C ALA A 255 -0.37 -24.04 -25.80
N ASP A 256 -0.46 -23.39 -24.63
CA ASP A 256 0.42 -22.28 -24.24
C ASP A 256 1.80 -22.70 -23.69
N LEU A 257 2.20 -23.96 -23.87
CA LEU A 257 3.57 -24.45 -23.62
C LEU A 257 4.57 -24.02 -24.70
N ASN A 258 4.60 -22.73 -25.01
CA ASN A 258 5.61 -22.10 -25.87
C ASN A 258 6.84 -21.68 -25.02
N PRO A 259 8.02 -22.29 -25.17
CA PRO A 259 9.12 -22.17 -24.21
C PRO A 259 9.91 -20.85 -24.35
N ALA A 260 9.33 -19.74 -23.89
CA ALA A 260 9.86 -18.38 -24.06
C ALA A 260 10.55 -17.77 -22.80
N TRP A 261 10.46 -18.41 -21.63
CA TRP A 261 11.21 -18.03 -20.42
C TRP A 261 12.02 -19.23 -19.90
N GLY A 262 13.33 -19.03 -19.71
CA GLY A 262 14.30 -20.12 -19.56
C GLY A 262 14.65 -20.49 -18.11
N GLY A 263 14.97 -21.77 -17.87
CA GLY A 263 15.27 -22.23 -16.51
C GLY A 263 15.65 -23.70 -16.31
N GLY A 264 16.49 -24.30 -17.17
CA GLY A 264 17.37 -25.44 -16.81
C GLY A 264 16.79 -26.82 -16.41
N TYR A 265 15.49 -27.01 -16.16
CA TYR A 265 14.93 -28.22 -15.53
C TYR A 265 13.83 -28.92 -16.35
N THR A 266 14.14 -29.39 -17.56
CA THR A 266 13.14 -29.82 -18.56
C THR A 266 12.88 -31.35 -18.67
N GLN A 267 13.38 -32.18 -17.76
CA GLN A 267 13.31 -33.65 -17.87
C GLN A 267 12.34 -34.34 -16.89
N ASP A 268 12.13 -33.78 -15.70
CA ASP A 268 11.44 -34.46 -14.58
C ASP A 268 9.94 -34.09 -14.45
N MET A 269 9.55 -32.94 -15.03
CA MET A 269 8.21 -32.37 -14.86
C MET A 269 7.14 -33.13 -15.65
N SER A 270 7.45 -33.62 -16.86
CA SER A 270 6.49 -34.40 -17.67
C SER A 270 6.17 -35.76 -17.05
N THR A 271 7.15 -36.41 -16.42
CA THR A 271 6.94 -37.65 -15.65
C THR A 271 6.08 -37.42 -14.42
N LEU A 272 6.22 -36.27 -13.74
CA LEU A 272 5.40 -35.93 -12.58
C LEU A 272 3.95 -35.60 -12.99
N ALA A 273 3.76 -34.80 -14.06
CA ALA A 273 2.44 -34.48 -14.60
C ALA A 273 1.69 -35.72 -15.13
N GLN A 274 2.40 -36.65 -15.77
CA GLN A 274 1.84 -37.95 -16.18
C GLN A 274 1.42 -38.79 -14.96
N TYR A 275 2.24 -38.85 -13.91
CA TYR A 275 1.91 -39.59 -12.69
C TYR A 275 0.67 -39.02 -11.97
N ASP A 276 0.56 -37.70 -11.89
CA ASP A 276 -0.56 -37.02 -11.24
C ASP A 276 -1.89 -37.21 -12.01
N HIS A 277 -1.84 -37.13 -13.34
CA HIS A 277 -2.99 -37.46 -14.21
C HIS A 277 -3.43 -38.93 -14.04
N ASP A 278 -2.48 -39.87 -14.01
CA ASP A 278 -2.74 -41.31 -13.87
C ASP A 278 -3.22 -41.70 -12.45
N LEU A 279 -2.97 -40.84 -11.46
CA LEU A 279 -3.51 -40.92 -10.09
C LEU A 279 -4.92 -40.34 -10.01
N ALA A 280 -5.16 -39.16 -10.61
CA ALA A 280 -6.47 -38.52 -10.67
C ALA A 280 -7.52 -39.43 -11.35
N LEU A 281 -7.16 -40.04 -12.50
CA LEU A 281 -8.03 -40.98 -13.21
C LEU A 281 -8.44 -42.18 -12.32
N ARG A 282 -7.51 -42.67 -11.48
CA ARG A 282 -7.74 -43.77 -10.54
C ARG A 282 -8.65 -43.40 -9.37
N LEU A 283 -8.56 -42.17 -8.87
CA LEU A 283 -9.46 -41.66 -7.83
C LEU A 283 -10.88 -41.51 -8.37
N GLN A 284 -11.02 -40.91 -9.56
CA GLN A 284 -12.30 -40.80 -10.28
C GLN A 284 -12.95 -42.18 -10.45
N GLU A 285 -12.18 -43.18 -10.90
CA GLU A 285 -12.64 -44.55 -11.08
C GLU A 285 -13.02 -45.25 -9.77
N GLU A 286 -12.51 -44.84 -8.61
CA GLU A 286 -12.90 -45.43 -7.32
C GLU A 286 -14.20 -44.81 -6.79
N GLU A 287 -14.36 -43.50 -6.90
CA GLU A 287 -15.55 -42.77 -6.50
C GLU A 287 -16.78 -43.20 -7.33
N ASP A 288 -16.63 -43.26 -8.66
CA ASP A 288 -17.64 -43.77 -9.60
C ASP A 288 -18.06 -45.24 -9.31
N LYS A 289 -17.15 -46.06 -8.78
CA LYS A 289 -17.49 -47.42 -8.27
C LYS A 289 -18.24 -47.38 -6.94
N ARG A 290 -17.88 -46.47 -6.02
CA ARG A 290 -18.58 -46.30 -4.73
C ARG A 290 -20.02 -45.83 -4.94
N GLU A 291 -20.23 -44.82 -5.79
CA GLU A 291 -21.57 -44.33 -6.13
C GLU A 291 -22.44 -45.42 -6.76
N ARG A 292 -21.93 -46.15 -7.75
CA ARG A 292 -22.68 -47.25 -8.40
C ARG A 292 -23.04 -48.37 -7.40
N ALA A 293 -22.16 -48.67 -6.44
CA ALA A 293 -22.45 -49.63 -5.39
C ALA A 293 -23.53 -49.11 -4.41
N GLU A 294 -23.50 -47.82 -4.05
CA GLU A 294 -24.52 -47.20 -3.19
C GLU A 294 -25.88 -47.09 -3.90
N GLN A 295 -25.92 -46.67 -5.16
CA GLN A 295 -27.13 -46.67 -5.98
C GLN A 295 -27.75 -48.08 -6.11
N GLN A 296 -26.94 -49.12 -6.34
CA GLN A 296 -27.44 -50.51 -6.31
C GLN A 296 -27.97 -50.92 -4.94
N ARG A 297 -27.35 -50.48 -3.85
CA ARG A 297 -27.76 -50.79 -2.48
C ARG A 297 -29.10 -50.10 -2.12
N ILE A 298 -29.28 -48.86 -2.56
CA ILE A 298 -30.54 -48.10 -2.44
C ILE A 298 -31.65 -48.76 -3.27
N ALA A 299 -31.35 -49.15 -4.52
CA ALA A 299 -32.30 -49.83 -5.40
C ALA A 299 -32.75 -51.20 -4.83
N GLN A 300 -31.83 -51.97 -4.24
CA GLN A 300 -32.16 -53.23 -3.55
C GLN A 300 -33.02 -53.01 -2.30
N ALA A 301 -32.76 -51.95 -1.51
CA ALA A 301 -33.58 -51.61 -0.35
C ALA A 301 -35.00 -51.18 -0.75
N ALA A 302 -35.17 -50.45 -1.86
CA ALA A 302 -36.47 -50.00 -2.37
C ALA A 302 -37.39 -51.14 -2.84
N GLY A 303 -36.83 -52.31 -3.20
CA GLY A 303 -37.58 -53.47 -3.67
C GLY A 303 -38.36 -54.25 -2.60
N GLY A 304 -38.18 -53.93 -1.30
CA GLY A 304 -38.67 -54.74 -0.17
C GLY A 304 -39.90 -54.20 0.58
N GLY A 305 -40.79 -53.44 -0.06
CA GLY A 305 -41.90 -52.74 0.62
C GLY A 305 -43.22 -53.51 0.73
N GLY A 306 -43.82 -53.58 1.93
CA GLY A 306 -45.15 -54.18 2.11
C GLY A 306 -45.87 -53.95 3.45
N SER A 307 -46.65 -52.85 3.56
CA SER A 307 -47.74 -52.57 4.54
C SER A 307 -47.41 -52.56 6.06
N GLN A 308 -48.01 -51.73 6.94
CA GLN A 308 -48.98 -50.62 6.87
C GLN A 308 -48.80 -49.70 8.12
N PRO A 309 -49.45 -48.50 8.24
CA PRO A 309 -49.17 -47.49 9.28
C PRO A 309 -50.17 -47.45 10.48
N VAL A 310 -50.12 -46.35 11.29
CA VAL A 310 -50.90 -46.00 12.53
C VAL A 310 -50.19 -46.45 13.85
N GLY A 311 -50.13 -45.69 14.96
CA GLY A 311 -50.71 -44.38 15.34
C GLY A 311 -50.06 -43.72 16.59
N PHE A 312 -50.69 -42.67 17.17
CA PHE A 312 -50.04 -41.55 17.91
C PHE A 312 -50.32 -41.48 19.47
N VAL A 313 -49.49 -40.72 20.23
CA VAL A 313 -49.66 -40.14 21.62
C VAL A 313 -49.83 -41.09 22.88
N ARG A 314 -49.59 -40.74 24.18
CA ARG A 314 -49.07 -39.58 25.00
C ARG A 314 -48.74 -40.01 26.47
N GLY A 315 -47.90 -39.29 27.25
CA GLY A 315 -48.06 -39.18 28.75
C GLY A 315 -46.80 -39.19 29.68
N PRO A 316 -46.68 -38.27 30.69
CA PRO A 316 -45.65 -38.23 31.78
C PRO A 316 -46.29 -38.36 33.21
N PRO A 317 -45.68 -38.02 34.41
CA PRO A 317 -44.35 -37.48 34.78
C PRO A 317 -43.65 -38.18 36.01
N SER A 318 -42.92 -37.42 36.85
CA SER A 318 -41.92 -37.79 37.91
C SER A 318 -42.41 -37.95 39.37
N ASP A 319 -41.62 -38.58 40.27
CA ASP A 319 -40.94 -37.93 41.45
C ASP A 319 -40.19 -38.90 42.45
N SER A 320 -39.16 -38.38 43.15
CA SER A 320 -38.74 -38.62 44.57
C SER A 320 -37.77 -39.76 45.06
N GLN A 321 -36.80 -39.32 45.90
CA GLN A 321 -36.33 -39.84 47.22
C GLN A 321 -35.19 -40.90 47.48
N GLN A 322 -34.06 -40.38 48.03
CA GLN A 322 -33.43 -40.67 49.36
C GLN A 322 -32.16 -41.58 49.57
N ARG A 323 -31.19 -41.03 50.36
CA ARG A 323 -30.04 -41.63 51.12
C ARG A 323 -28.84 -42.11 50.26
N ARG A 324 -27.54 -41.96 50.61
CA ARG A 324 -26.74 -41.40 51.76
C ARG A 324 -25.26 -41.22 51.29
N GLY A 325 -24.31 -40.49 51.90
CA GLY A 325 -24.34 -39.49 52.99
C GLY A 325 -23.10 -39.49 53.93
N GLY A 326 -22.02 -38.75 53.60
CA GLY A 326 -20.76 -38.51 54.37
C GLY A 326 -19.56 -38.25 53.42
N ASP A 327 -18.45 -37.58 53.76
CA ASP A 327 -18.07 -36.79 54.96
C ASP A 327 -16.85 -35.83 54.70
N ARG A 328 -16.70 -34.76 55.52
CA ARG A 328 -15.54 -33.82 55.78
C ARG A 328 -14.82 -32.94 54.71
N GLU A 329 -14.51 -31.71 55.17
CA GLU A 329 -13.31 -30.83 54.95
C GLU A 329 -12.97 -30.27 53.54
N GLU A 330 -13.10 -28.95 53.30
CA GLU A 330 -12.12 -27.83 53.52
C GLU A 330 -11.07 -27.69 52.39
N ARG A 331 -10.76 -26.52 51.78
CA ARG A 331 -10.73 -25.11 52.27
C ARG A 331 -11.14 -24.01 51.25
N ARG A 332 -11.29 -22.80 51.82
CA ARG A 332 -11.43 -21.41 51.29
C ARG A 332 -10.55 -21.07 50.06
N ALA A 333 -10.86 -20.10 49.18
CA ALA A 333 -11.34 -18.71 49.36
C ALA A 333 -10.30 -17.81 50.09
N GLU A 334 -10.30 -16.46 50.09
CA GLU A 334 -11.19 -15.38 49.59
C GLU A 334 -10.83 -14.97 48.10
N LYS A 335 -11.35 -13.97 47.33
CA LYS A 335 -12.00 -12.63 47.48
C LYS A 335 -11.05 -11.45 47.83
N GLU A 336 -11.18 -10.19 47.37
CA GLU A 336 -12.09 -9.41 46.47
C GLU A 336 -11.32 -8.16 45.92
N LYS A 337 -11.59 -7.58 44.72
CA LYS A 337 -12.47 -6.42 44.35
C LYS A 337 -12.33 -5.06 45.08
N ASN A 338 -12.65 -4.00 44.30
CA ASN A 338 -12.71 -2.55 44.58
C ASN A 338 -11.33 -1.84 44.73
N CYS A 339 -11.05 -0.65 44.17
CA CYS A 339 -11.82 0.49 43.64
C CYS A 339 -12.37 1.51 44.67
N HIS A 340 -11.60 2.59 44.87
CA HIS A 340 -12.00 4.02 44.92
C HIS A 340 -10.70 4.83 44.70
N ILE A 341 -10.63 5.79 43.78
CA ILE A 341 -11.12 7.19 43.87
C ILE A 341 -10.56 7.92 45.10
N LEU A 342 -9.50 8.70 44.87
CA LEU A 342 -9.47 10.15 45.09
C LEU A 342 -8.69 10.81 43.95
#